data_AF-A0A0J7JDM4-F1
#
_entry.id   AF-A0A0J7JDM4-F1
#
_cell.length_a   1.000
_cell.length_b   1.000
_cell.length_c   1.000
_cell.angle_alpha   90.00
_cell.angle_beta   90.00
_cell.angle_gamma   90.00
#
_symmetry.space_group_name_H-M   'P 1'
#
loop_
_entity.id
_entity.type
_entity.pdbx_description
1 polymer ?
#
loop_
_entity_poly.entity_id
_entity_poly.type
_entity_poly.pdbx_seq_one_letter_code
_entity_poly.pdbx_strand_id
1 'polypeptide(L)'
;MSAQTVWITGASSGIGEALALQFAQNGDRLVLSARREGELERVAVRCRDTGLPTDQVLVLPLDVTDWDSLPGKVQAVLDRFGSIDLLVNNAGVSQRSLCKDTDMSVYQKLMDVDVMGQIALAGDGSAFGKEDEDIAGGMDVNECAEVVFKGLKARKREIPVGKGKEMAALWIKRISPEALFRMARARH
;
A
#
# COMPACT_ATOMS: atom_id res chain seq x y z
N MET A 1 19.88 -4.09 13.56
CA MET A 1 18.49 -4.60 13.59
C MET A 1 18.48 -5.91 12.80
N SER A 2 17.74 -6.92 13.25
CA SER A 2 17.54 -8.15 12.46
C SER A 2 16.70 -7.85 11.22
N ALA A 3 16.94 -8.58 10.13
CA ALA A 3 16.10 -8.53 8.93
C ALA A 3 14.65 -8.88 9.28
N GLN A 4 13.70 -8.09 8.79
CA GLN A 4 12.26 -8.32 8.98
C GLN A 4 11.67 -9.07 7.78
N THR A 5 10.61 -9.85 8.01
CA THR A 5 9.79 -10.39 6.93
C THR A 5 8.65 -9.42 6.59
N VAL A 6 8.73 -8.83 5.39
CA VAL A 6 7.81 -7.81 4.90
C VAL A 6 6.97 -8.38 3.76
N TRP A 7 5.66 -8.41 3.93
CA TRP A 7 4.71 -8.83 2.90
C TRP A 7 4.03 -7.62 2.28
N ILE A 8 4.20 -7.43 0.97
CA ILE A 8 3.66 -6.29 0.24
C ILE A 8 2.62 -6.77 -0.78
N THR A 9 1.38 -6.30 -0.64
CA THR A 9 0.34 -6.48 -1.66
C THR A 9 0.37 -5.33 -2.67
N GLY A 10 -0.02 -5.60 -3.92
CA GLY A 10 0.13 -4.61 -5.00
C GLY A 10 1.60 -4.36 -5.38
N ALA A 11 2.50 -5.29 -5.07
CA ALA A 11 3.95 -5.11 -5.27
C ALA A 11 4.41 -5.03 -6.74
N SER A 12 3.51 -5.32 -7.69
CA SER A 12 3.84 -5.38 -9.13
C SER A 12 4.11 -4.02 -9.80
N SER A 13 3.83 -2.90 -9.13
CA SER A 13 3.99 -1.55 -9.70
C SER A 13 3.87 -0.44 -8.64
N GLY A 14 4.22 0.79 -9.04
CA GLY A 14 3.89 2.00 -8.27
C GLY A 14 4.56 2.03 -6.88
N ILE A 15 3.80 2.47 -5.87
CA ILE A 15 4.31 2.59 -4.49
C ILE A 15 4.72 1.22 -3.93
N GLY A 16 3.96 0.16 -4.22
CA GLY A 16 4.29 -1.20 -3.76
C GLY A 16 5.63 -1.70 -4.28
N GLU A 17 5.91 -1.47 -5.57
CA GLU A 17 7.22 -1.79 -6.16
C GLU A 17 8.34 -0.94 -5.54
N ALA A 18 8.13 0.37 -5.40
CA ALA A 18 9.12 1.26 -4.81
C ALA A 18 9.44 0.88 -3.35
N LEU A 19 8.43 0.50 -2.57
CA LEU A 19 8.61 -0.02 -1.22
C LEU A 19 9.38 -1.34 -1.20
N ALA A 20 9.06 -2.27 -2.10
CA ALA A 20 9.78 -3.54 -2.20
C ALA A 20 11.28 -3.32 -2.42
N LEU A 21 11.66 -2.39 -3.29
CA LEU A 21 13.06 -2.05 -3.54
C LEU A 21 13.75 -1.42 -2.32
N GLN A 22 13.07 -0.57 -1.56
CA GLN A 22 13.65 0.03 -0.35
C GLN A 22 13.87 -1.01 0.76
N PHE A 23 12.90 -1.90 0.98
CA PHE A 23 13.07 -3.00 1.92
C PHE A 23 14.15 -4.00 1.46
N ALA A 24 14.28 -4.24 0.15
CA ALA A 24 15.36 -5.06 -0.41
C ALA A 24 16.75 -4.46 -0.12
N GLN A 25 16.92 -3.16 -0.37
CA GLN A 25 18.16 -2.43 -0.06
C GLN A 25 18.49 -2.43 1.43
N ASN A 26 17.49 -2.54 2.31
CA ASN A 26 17.68 -2.67 3.75
C ASN A 26 18.02 -4.11 4.19
N GLY A 27 18.03 -5.08 3.28
CA GLY A 27 18.31 -6.49 3.56
C GLY A 27 17.14 -7.24 4.21
N ASP A 28 15.91 -6.72 4.10
CA ASP A 28 14.72 -7.37 4.63
C ASP A 28 14.22 -8.48 3.70
N ARG A 29 13.52 -9.46 4.27
CA ARG A 29 12.90 -10.56 3.50
C ARG A 29 11.59 -10.07 2.91
N LEU A 30 11.34 -10.42 1.66
CA LEU A 30 10.22 -9.90 0.90
C LEU A 30 9.26 -10.99 0.48
N VAL A 31 7.98 -10.77 0.72
CA VAL A 31 6.88 -11.48 0.04
C VAL A 31 6.21 -10.48 -0.89
N LEU A 32 6.28 -10.75 -2.19
CA LEU A 32 5.75 -9.88 -3.23
C LEU A 32 4.44 -10.48 -3.76
N SER A 33 3.34 -9.76 -3.56
CA SER A 33 2.01 -10.23 -3.95
C SER A 33 1.26 -9.26 -4.84
N ALA A 34 0.70 -9.79 -5.93
CA ALA A 34 -0.21 -9.17 -6.86
C ALA A 34 -0.80 -10.27 -7.78
N ARG A 35 -1.76 -9.91 -8.64
CA ARG A 35 -2.35 -10.84 -9.61
C ARG A 35 -1.42 -11.19 -10.79
N ARG A 36 -0.52 -10.26 -11.16
CA ARG A 36 0.35 -10.38 -12.34
C ARG A 36 1.69 -10.98 -11.95
N GLU A 37 1.81 -12.30 -12.02
CA GLU A 37 3.04 -13.03 -11.65
C GLU A 37 4.27 -12.57 -12.43
N GLY A 38 4.17 -12.38 -13.75
CA GLY A 38 5.30 -11.91 -14.55
C GLY A 38 5.87 -10.55 -14.10
N GLU A 39 5.02 -9.66 -13.61
CA GLU A 39 5.46 -8.38 -13.06
C GLU A 39 6.05 -8.51 -11.66
N LEU A 40 5.55 -9.44 -10.86
CA LEU A 40 6.17 -9.75 -9.57
C LEU A 40 7.57 -10.32 -9.76
N GLU A 41 7.78 -11.19 -10.74
CA GLU A 41 9.10 -11.71 -11.08
C GLU A 41 10.03 -10.59 -11.55
N ARG A 42 9.54 -9.66 -12.38
CA ARG A 42 10.30 -8.46 -12.75
C ARG A 42 10.75 -7.67 -11.53
N VAL A 43 9.85 -7.44 -10.56
CA VAL A 43 10.18 -6.74 -9.31
C VAL A 43 11.13 -7.56 -8.44
N ALA A 44 10.97 -8.89 -8.39
CA ALA A 44 11.84 -9.78 -7.64
C ALA A 44 13.27 -9.75 -8.16
N VAL A 45 13.47 -9.76 -9.48
CA VAL A 45 14.79 -9.55 -10.10
C VAL A 45 15.39 -8.22 -9.66
N ARG A 46 14.64 -7.12 -9.76
CA ARG A 46 15.12 -5.80 -9.32
C ARG A 46 15.47 -5.76 -7.83
N CYS A 47 14.72 -6.48 -6.98
CA CYS A 47 15.05 -6.60 -5.56
C CYS A 47 16.37 -7.37 -5.35
N ARG A 48 16.59 -8.45 -6.10
CA ARG A 48 17.86 -9.20 -6.06
C ARG A 48 19.04 -8.37 -6.55
N ASP A 49 18.84 -7.51 -7.55
CA ASP A 49 19.86 -6.58 -8.06
C ASP A 49 20.35 -5.57 -7.00
N THR A 50 19.62 -5.41 -5.90
CA THR A 50 20.06 -4.60 -4.73
C THR A 50 21.09 -5.31 -3.85
N GLY A 51 21.41 -6.58 -4.13
CA GLY A 51 22.27 -7.44 -3.32
C GLY A 51 21.51 -8.36 -2.37
N LEU A 52 20.17 -8.34 -2.39
CA LEU A 52 19.34 -9.22 -1.57
C LEU A 52 19.42 -10.67 -2.11
N PRO A 53 19.71 -11.68 -1.28
CA PRO A 53 19.79 -13.06 -1.74
C PRO A 53 18.46 -13.57 -2.32
N THR A 54 18.54 -14.45 -3.34
CA THR A 54 17.37 -15.01 -4.03
C THR A 54 16.39 -15.69 -3.07
N ASP A 55 16.90 -16.33 -2.03
CA ASP A 55 16.12 -17.05 -1.03
C ASP A 55 15.43 -16.11 -0.01
N GLN A 56 15.70 -14.80 -0.07
CA GLN A 56 15.02 -13.78 0.75
C GLN A 56 13.86 -13.10 0.01
N VAL A 57 13.56 -13.51 -1.23
CA VAL A 57 12.43 -12.99 -2.02
C VAL A 57 11.49 -14.12 -2.39
N LEU A 58 10.24 -14.05 -1.92
CA LEU A 58 9.15 -14.94 -2.29
C LEU A 58 8.19 -14.20 -3.22
N VAL A 59 8.04 -14.68 -4.45
CA VAL A 59 6.95 -14.28 -5.35
C VAL A 59 5.73 -15.12 -4.98
N LEU A 60 4.65 -14.45 -4.60
CA LEU A 60 3.42 -15.09 -4.15
C LEU A 60 2.21 -14.46 -4.88
N PRO A 61 1.82 -14.98 -6.05
CA PRO A 61 0.64 -14.50 -6.76
C PRO A 61 -0.59 -14.54 -5.85
N LEU A 62 -1.33 -13.45 -5.81
CA LEU A 62 -2.45 -13.26 -4.89
C LEU A 62 -3.48 -12.32 -5.52
N ASP A 63 -4.73 -12.76 -5.53
CA ASP A 63 -5.87 -11.86 -5.65
C ASP A 63 -6.44 -11.60 -4.25
N VAL A 64 -6.46 -10.34 -3.82
CA VAL A 64 -6.90 -9.96 -2.47
C VAL A 64 -8.41 -10.10 -2.29
N THR A 65 -9.17 -10.27 -3.38
CA THR A 65 -10.61 -10.53 -3.32
C THR A 65 -10.97 -12.01 -3.23
N ASP A 66 -9.99 -12.92 -3.34
CA ASP A 66 -10.18 -14.36 -3.20
C ASP A 66 -9.91 -14.81 -1.75
N TRP A 67 -10.90 -14.60 -0.90
CA TRP A 67 -10.86 -14.83 0.54
C TRP A 67 -10.51 -16.28 0.92
N ASP A 68 -11.02 -17.24 0.16
CA ASP A 68 -10.84 -18.66 0.43
C ASP A 68 -9.37 -19.09 0.23
N SER A 69 -8.63 -18.37 -0.63
CA SER A 69 -7.22 -18.64 -0.87
C SER A 69 -6.29 -18.10 0.23
N LEU A 70 -6.72 -17.08 0.99
CA LEU A 70 -5.85 -16.33 1.90
C LEU A 70 -5.19 -17.19 3.00
N PRO A 71 -5.89 -18.11 3.69
CA PRO A 71 -5.25 -18.95 4.71
C PRO A 71 -4.07 -19.76 4.16
N GLY A 72 -4.21 -20.31 2.95
CA GLY A 72 -3.12 -21.06 2.29
C GLY A 72 -1.94 -20.16 1.90
N LYS A 73 -2.20 -18.90 1.54
CA LYS A 73 -1.15 -17.92 1.21
C LYS A 73 -0.38 -17.50 2.45
N VAL A 74 -1.06 -17.25 3.57
CA VAL A 74 -0.43 -16.97 4.86
C VAL A 74 0.45 -18.14 5.27
N GLN A 75 -0.06 -19.37 5.17
CA GLN A 75 0.73 -20.56 5.52
C GLN A 75 1.99 -20.69 4.66
N ALA A 76 1.92 -20.45 3.35
CA ALA A 76 3.09 -20.49 2.48
C ALA A 76 4.18 -19.48 2.90
N VAL A 77 3.79 -18.30 3.40
CA VAL A 77 4.74 -17.30 3.93
C VAL A 77 5.37 -17.77 5.24
N LEU A 78 4.56 -18.31 6.15
CA LEU A 78 5.04 -18.84 7.43
C LEU A 78 5.97 -20.03 7.23
N ASP A 79 5.66 -20.94 6.31
CA ASP A 79 6.52 -22.08 5.96
C ASP A 79 7.85 -21.61 5.39
N ARG A 80 7.85 -20.50 4.65
CA ARG A 80 9.06 -19.96 4.01
C ARG A 80 9.97 -19.18 4.95
N PHE A 81 9.39 -18.35 5.81
CA PHE A 81 10.12 -17.32 6.56
C PHE A 81 9.89 -17.36 8.08
N GLY A 82 8.93 -18.16 8.56
CA GLY A 82 8.60 -18.37 9.97
C GLY A 82 7.77 -17.26 10.61
N SER A 83 7.76 -16.05 10.05
CA SER A 83 7.02 -14.89 10.59
C SER A 83 6.58 -13.94 9.48
N ILE A 84 5.60 -13.09 9.81
CA ILE A 84 5.25 -11.88 9.05
C ILE A 84 5.40 -10.72 10.04
N ASP A 85 6.47 -9.94 9.92
CA ASP A 85 6.75 -8.84 10.85
C ASP A 85 6.05 -7.54 10.43
N LEU A 86 5.77 -7.41 9.13
CA LEU A 86 5.11 -6.26 8.54
C LEU A 86 4.28 -6.69 7.32
N LEU A 87 2.99 -6.35 7.33
CA LEU A 87 2.09 -6.49 6.19
C LEU A 87 1.75 -5.11 5.64
N VAL A 88 2.03 -4.88 4.36
CA VAL A 88 1.74 -3.65 3.63
C VAL A 88 0.54 -3.91 2.70
N ASN A 89 -0.63 -3.45 3.11
CA ASN A 89 -1.84 -3.49 2.31
C ASN A 89 -1.84 -2.35 1.28
N ASN A 90 -1.14 -2.56 0.17
CA ASN A 90 -0.97 -1.56 -0.90
C ASN A 90 -1.70 -1.94 -2.20
N ALA A 91 -2.29 -3.14 -2.30
CA ALA A 91 -3.10 -3.50 -3.46
C ALA A 91 -4.27 -2.50 -3.63
N GLY A 92 -4.28 -1.81 -4.78
CA GLY A 92 -5.37 -0.96 -5.22
C GLY A 92 -5.46 -0.96 -6.75
N VAL A 93 -6.67 -0.79 -7.27
CA VAL A 93 -7.01 -0.54 -8.66
C VAL A 93 -7.44 0.93 -8.74
N SER A 94 -7.19 1.61 -9.86
CA SER A 94 -7.78 2.94 -10.06
C SER A 94 -8.49 2.97 -11.40
N GLN A 95 -9.60 3.70 -11.45
CA GLN A 95 -10.36 3.97 -12.66
C GLN A 95 -9.92 5.32 -13.22
N ARG A 96 -9.67 5.38 -14.53
CA ARG A 96 -9.27 6.61 -15.24
C ARG A 96 -10.24 6.91 -16.40
N SER A 97 -11.54 6.93 -16.13
CA SER A 97 -12.53 7.39 -17.11
C SER A 97 -13.67 8.17 -16.45
N LEU A 98 -14.40 8.90 -17.28
CA LEU A 98 -15.54 9.70 -16.85
C LEU A 98 -16.64 8.78 -16.30
N CYS A 99 -17.38 9.24 -15.29
CA CYS A 99 -18.37 8.40 -14.62
C CYS A 99 -19.48 7.86 -15.54
N LYS A 100 -19.74 8.55 -16.64
CA LYS A 100 -20.73 8.15 -17.65
C LYS A 100 -20.27 7.04 -18.60
N ASP A 101 -18.96 6.81 -18.69
CA ASP A 101 -18.34 5.90 -19.66
C ASP A 101 -17.79 4.63 -18.98
N THR A 102 -18.13 4.43 -17.71
CA THR A 102 -17.65 3.32 -16.88
C THR A 102 -18.80 2.38 -16.55
N ASP A 103 -18.67 1.10 -16.91
CA ASP A 103 -19.64 0.09 -16.52
C ASP A 103 -19.72 -0.08 -15.01
N MET A 104 -20.93 -0.32 -14.50
CA MET A 104 -21.16 -0.58 -13.06
C MET A 104 -20.34 -1.76 -12.52
N SER A 105 -20.00 -2.74 -13.35
CA SER A 105 -19.13 -3.86 -12.99
C SER A 105 -17.69 -3.42 -12.69
N VAL A 106 -17.21 -2.36 -13.32
CA VAL A 106 -15.89 -1.77 -13.06
C VAL A 106 -15.91 -1.05 -11.71
N TYR A 107 -16.99 -0.34 -11.38
CA TYR A 107 -17.19 0.24 -10.05
C TYR A 107 -17.29 -0.81 -8.95
N GLN A 108 -18.05 -1.88 -9.18
CA GLN A 108 -18.13 -2.99 -8.24
C GLN A 108 -16.75 -3.58 -7.99
N LYS A 109 -15.97 -3.82 -9.05
CA LYS A 109 -14.61 -4.36 -8.94
C LYS A 109 -13.62 -3.42 -8.24
N LEU A 110 -13.74 -2.11 -8.44
CA LEU A 110 -12.96 -1.12 -7.69
C LEU A 110 -13.34 -1.13 -6.21
N MET A 111 -14.64 -1.12 -5.91
CA MET A 111 -15.11 -1.23 -4.54
C MET A 111 -14.66 -2.55 -3.90
N ASP A 112 -14.69 -3.66 -4.62
CA ASP A 112 -14.29 -4.96 -4.09
C ASP A 112 -12.78 -5.02 -3.80
N VAL A 113 -11.94 -4.37 -4.61
CA VAL A 113 -10.48 -4.38 -4.42
C VAL A 113 -10.00 -3.30 -3.46
N ASP A 114 -10.42 -2.05 -3.66
CA ASP A 114 -9.89 -0.87 -2.96
C ASP A 114 -10.56 -0.64 -1.62
N VAL A 115 -11.81 -1.11 -1.50
CA VAL A 115 -12.63 -0.89 -0.31
C VAL A 115 -12.82 -2.21 0.42
N MET A 116 -13.41 -3.24 -0.19
CA MET A 116 -13.69 -4.52 0.49
C MET A 116 -12.40 -5.30 0.77
N GLY A 117 -11.47 -5.36 -0.18
CA GLY A 117 -10.14 -5.95 -0.06
C GLY A 117 -9.33 -5.40 1.13
N GLN A 118 -9.42 -4.08 1.33
CA GLN A 118 -8.74 -3.36 2.41
C GLN A 118 -9.50 -3.45 3.75
N ILE A 119 -10.83 -3.33 3.72
CA ILE A 119 -11.71 -3.40 4.91
C ILE A 119 -11.66 -4.77 5.58
N ALA A 120 -11.51 -5.84 4.81
CA ALA A 120 -11.40 -7.18 5.39
C ALA A 120 -10.15 -7.37 6.27
N LEU A 121 -9.25 -6.39 6.32
CA LEU A 121 -8.11 -6.39 7.25
C LEU A 121 -8.00 -5.09 8.05
N ALA A 122 -8.58 -5.12 9.25
CA ALA A 122 -8.07 -4.46 10.47
C ALA A 122 -8.12 -5.49 11.60
N GLY A 123 -7.18 -5.45 12.56
CA GLY A 123 -7.11 -6.41 13.68
C GLY A 123 -8.36 -6.47 14.58
N ASP A 124 -9.35 -5.60 14.37
CA ASP A 124 -10.69 -5.62 14.99
C ASP A 124 -11.87 -5.24 14.06
N GLY A 125 -11.65 -4.98 12.76
CA GLY A 125 -12.71 -4.94 11.72
C GLY A 125 -13.59 -3.67 11.56
N SER A 126 -13.07 -2.44 11.67
CA SER A 126 -13.88 -1.20 11.44
C SER A 126 -13.38 -0.29 10.29
N ALA A 127 -14.29 0.52 9.70
CA ALA A 127 -14.11 1.24 8.42
C ALA A 127 -13.92 2.78 8.54
N PHE A 128 -13.26 3.40 7.54
CA PHE A 128 -13.13 4.88 7.37
C PHE A 128 -13.27 5.32 5.89
N GLY A 129 -13.87 6.49 5.63
CA GLY A 129 -14.00 7.19 4.32
C GLY A 129 -13.60 8.68 4.42
N LYS A 130 -13.49 9.55 3.39
CA LYS A 130 -13.69 9.62 1.91
C LYS A 130 -12.64 10.66 1.39
N GLU A 131 -12.25 10.63 0.09
CA GLU A 131 -11.31 11.60 -0.54
C GLU A 131 -11.85 12.27 -1.83
N ASP A 132 -11.21 13.39 -2.22
CA ASP A 132 -11.62 14.44 -3.19
C ASP A 132 -10.50 14.74 -4.23
N GLU A 133 -10.80 15.56 -5.25
CA GLU A 133 -10.14 15.67 -6.58
C GLU A 133 -8.71 16.29 -6.68
N ASP A 134 -7.90 15.71 -7.61
CA ASP A 134 -6.93 16.32 -8.56
C ASP A 134 -5.43 15.84 -8.51
N ILE A 135 -4.99 14.99 -9.46
CA ILE A 135 -3.66 14.31 -9.51
C ILE A 135 -2.65 15.04 -10.43
N ALA A 136 -2.71 16.37 -10.53
CA ALA A 136 -1.74 17.12 -11.35
C ALA A 136 -0.46 17.50 -10.57
N GLY A 137 -0.51 17.53 -9.23
CA GLY A 137 0.58 17.94 -8.33
C GLY A 137 1.17 16.82 -7.46
N GLY A 138 0.97 15.56 -7.84
CA GLY A 138 1.29 14.39 -7.02
C GLY A 138 2.77 14.30 -6.60
N MET A 139 3.01 13.77 -5.40
CA MET A 139 4.36 13.43 -4.92
C MET A 139 5.00 12.36 -5.82
N ASP A 140 6.33 12.41 -5.99
CA ASP A 140 7.07 11.35 -6.67
C ASP A 140 6.88 10.01 -5.95
N VAL A 141 6.78 8.92 -6.71
CA VAL A 141 6.50 7.59 -6.15
C VAL A 141 7.62 7.10 -5.22
N ASN A 142 8.89 7.39 -5.54
CA ASN A 142 10.01 6.97 -4.71
C ASN A 142 10.12 7.83 -3.45
N GLU A 143 9.83 9.13 -3.57
CA GLU A 143 9.75 10.02 -2.42
C GLU A 143 8.62 9.61 -1.46
N CYS A 144 7.45 9.24 -2.00
CA CYS A 144 6.35 8.67 -1.23
C CYS A 144 6.80 7.40 -0.50
N ALA A 145 7.41 6.44 -1.22
CA ALA A 145 7.92 5.21 -0.64
C ALA A 145 8.95 5.47 0.47
N GLU A 146 9.84 6.45 0.30
CA GLU A 146 10.83 6.83 1.30
C GLU A 146 10.20 7.37 2.60
N VAL A 147 9.19 8.23 2.49
CA VAL A 147 8.46 8.75 3.65
C VAL A 147 7.76 7.60 4.39
N VAL A 148 7.10 6.70 3.65
CA VAL A 148 6.42 5.52 4.21
C VAL A 148 7.43 4.60 4.89
N PHE A 149 8.52 4.24 4.23
CA PHE A 149 9.57 3.38 4.77
C PHE A 149 10.14 3.94 6.08
N LYS A 150 10.52 5.22 6.11
CA LYS A 150 11.03 5.88 7.32
C LYS A 150 10.00 5.86 8.45
N GLY A 151 8.72 6.09 8.14
CA GLY A 151 7.64 6.03 9.11
C GLY A 151 7.43 4.63 9.71
N LEU A 152 7.47 3.59 8.87
CA LEU A 152 7.33 2.19 9.28
C LEU A 152 8.52 1.74 10.15
N LYS A 153 9.76 2.10 9.76
CA LYS A 153 10.96 1.81 10.58
C LYS A 153 10.91 2.50 11.95
N ALA A 154 10.36 3.71 12.00
CA ALA A 154 10.14 4.44 13.24
C ALA A 154 8.93 3.95 14.05
N ARG A 155 8.23 2.89 13.59
CA ARG A 155 7.00 2.33 14.18
C ARG A 155 5.94 3.41 14.45
N LYS A 156 5.84 4.40 13.56
CA LYS A 156 4.82 5.43 13.66
C LYS A 156 3.45 4.81 13.44
N ARG A 157 2.50 5.13 14.33
CA ARG A 157 1.10 4.69 14.20
C ARG A 157 0.41 5.30 12.98
N GLU A 158 0.81 6.50 12.58
CA GLU A 158 0.31 7.21 11.39
C GLU A 158 1.49 7.85 10.65
N ILE A 159 1.50 7.71 9.33
CA ILE A 159 2.54 8.26 8.46
C ILE A 159 1.85 9.15 7.43
N PRO A 160 1.77 10.47 7.66
CA PRO A 160 1.14 11.36 6.70
C PRO A 160 2.08 11.56 5.51
N VAL A 161 1.54 11.36 4.30
CA VAL A 161 2.29 11.46 3.05
C VAL A 161 1.58 12.47 2.16
N GLY A 162 2.29 13.52 1.76
CA GLY A 162 1.73 14.60 0.95
C GLY A 162 2.68 15.78 0.87
N LYS A 163 2.35 16.77 0.03
CA LYS A 163 3.10 18.02 -0.12
C LYS A 163 2.17 19.23 0.00
N GLY A 164 2.75 20.40 0.26
CA GLY A 164 2.03 21.67 0.16
C GLY A 164 1.03 21.92 1.30
N LYS A 165 0.03 22.77 1.01
CA LYS A 165 -0.91 23.32 2.00
C LYS A 165 -1.87 22.26 2.58
N GLU A 166 -2.05 21.14 1.89
CA GLU A 166 -2.85 19.99 2.34
C GLU A 166 -2.27 19.35 3.60
N MET A 167 -0.94 19.22 3.69
CA MET A 167 -0.28 18.69 4.88
C MET A 167 -0.49 19.60 6.10
N ALA A 168 -0.51 20.92 5.92
CA ALA A 168 -0.82 21.86 7.00
C ALA A 168 -2.28 21.73 7.46
N ALA A 169 -3.21 21.51 6.53
CA ALA A 169 -4.61 21.27 6.85
C ALA A 169 -4.81 19.98 7.65
N LEU A 170 -4.06 18.92 7.34
CA LEU A 170 -4.01 17.67 8.13
C LEU A 170 -3.59 17.93 9.58
N TRP A 171 -2.55 18.72 9.81
CA TRP A 171 -2.12 19.08 11.16
C TRP A 171 -3.16 19.93 11.91
N ILE A 172 -3.81 20.88 11.24
CA ILE A 172 -4.89 21.69 11.82
C ILE A 172 -6.08 20.81 12.18
N LYS A 173 -6.50 19.88 11.31
CA LYS A 173 -7.57 18.91 11.61
C LYS A 173 -7.28 18.14 12.89
N ARG A 174 -6.02 17.74 13.08
CA ARG A 174 -5.60 16.90 14.21
C ARG A 174 -5.59 17.65 15.55
N ILE A 175 -5.36 18.96 15.52
CA ILE A 175 -5.32 19.82 16.72
C ILE A 175 -6.69 20.46 17.00
N SER A 176 -7.41 20.86 15.95
CA SER A 176 -8.75 21.44 16.03
C SER A 176 -9.54 21.20 14.72
N PRO A 177 -10.37 20.14 14.68
CA PRO A 177 -11.24 19.86 13.54
C PRO A 177 -12.15 21.05 13.19
N GLU A 178 -12.68 21.74 14.20
CA GLU A 178 -13.54 22.91 14.02
C GLU A 178 -12.81 24.11 13.39
N ALA A 179 -11.52 24.28 13.65
CA ALA A 179 -10.73 25.32 13.01
C ALA A 179 -10.59 25.03 11.51
N LEU A 180 -10.31 23.77 11.14
CA LEU A 180 -10.27 23.38 9.73
C LEU A 180 -11.62 23.60 9.04
N PHE A 181 -12.73 23.19 9.66
CA PHE A 181 -14.07 23.39 9.08
C PHE A 181 -14.45 24.87 8.93
N ARG A 182 -14.03 25.74 9.87
CA ARG A 182 -14.21 27.19 9.73
C ARG A 182 -13.39 27.76 8.57
N MET A 183 -12.14 27.32 8.41
CA MET A 183 -11.28 27.75 7.31
C MET A 183 -11.79 27.29 5.94
N ALA A 184 -12.34 26.07 5.86
CA ALA A 184 -12.94 25.54 4.63
C ALA A 184 -14.22 26.31 4.25
N ARG A 185 -15.07 26.64 5.22
CA ARG A 185 -16.29 27.44 4.98
C ARG A 185 -16.02 28.90 4.59
N ALA A 186 -14.88 29.46 4.98
CA ALA A 186 -14.50 30.83 4.62
C ALA A 186 -13.91 30.97 3.20
N ARG A 187 -13.77 29.87 2.45
CA ARG A 187 -13.27 29.84 1.07
C ARG A 187 -14.37 29.72 0.00
N HIS A 188 -15.63 29.68 0.41
CA HIS A 188 -16.82 29.81 -0.44
C HIS A 188 -17.51 31.15 -0.12
#